data_AF-A0A4R0FB27-F1
#
_entry.id   AF-A0A4R0FB27-F1
#
_cell.length_a   1.000
_cell.length_b   1.000
_cell.length_c   1.000
_cell.angle_alpha   90.00
_cell.angle_beta   90.00
_cell.angle_gamma   90.00
#
_symmetry.space_group_name_H-M   'P 1'
#
loop_
_entity.id
_entity.type
_entity.pdbx_description
1 polymer ?
#
loop_
_entity_poly.entity_id
_entity_poly.type
_entity_poly.pdbx_seq_one_letter_code
_entity_poly.pdbx_strand_id
1 'polypeptide(L)' 'MLWDGENIFPEKIESFKKFLRKYLTSVSRIELLQDTQFHYDPESDEFLNSEIQEYYYLWSIT' A
#
# COMPACT_ATOMS: atom_id res chain seq x y z
N MET A 1 -8.16 -21.31 -7.22
CA MET A 1 -9.04 -20.44 -8.02
C MET A 1 -8.14 -19.44 -8.70
N LEU A 2 -8.09 -19.41 -10.04
CA LEU A 2 -7.35 -18.41 -10.82
C LEU A 2 -8.31 -17.25 -11.09
N TRP A 3 -8.00 -16.05 -10.60
CA TRP A 3 -8.60 -14.81 -11.09
C TRP A 3 -7.51 -13.72 -11.06
N ASP A 4 -6.62 -13.77 -12.06
CA ASP A 4 -5.95 -12.59 -12.58
C ASP A 4 -6.97 -11.78 -13.39
N GLY A 5 -7.15 -10.50 -13.06
CA GLY A 5 -7.99 -9.61 -13.86
C GLY A 5 -8.37 -8.34 -13.11
N GLU A 6 -7.43 -7.38 -13.06
CA GLU A 6 -7.53 -6.12 -12.32
C GLU A 6 -7.82 -6.32 -10.83
N ASN A 7 -6.78 -6.36 -10.00
CA ASN A 7 -6.94 -6.02 -8.59
C ASN A 7 -7.46 -4.57 -8.52
N ILE A 8 -8.78 -4.40 -8.58
CA ILE A 8 -9.44 -3.16 -8.21
C ILE A 8 -9.25 -3.09 -6.70
N PHE A 9 -8.09 -2.55 -6.32
CA PHE A 9 -7.83 -2.18 -4.95
C PHE A 9 -9.03 -1.35 -4.47
N PRO A 10 -9.55 -1.60 -3.26
CA PRO A 10 -10.53 -0.71 -2.66
C PRO A 10 -10.04 0.74 -2.78
N GLU A 11 -10.95 1.70 -2.99
CA GLU A 11 -10.58 3.12 -3.16
C GLU A 11 -9.68 3.64 -2.02
N LYS A 12 -9.90 3.12 -0.81
CA LYS A 12 -9.06 3.34 0.38
C LYS A 12 -7.59 2.98 0.12
N ILE A 13 -7.32 1.85 -0.52
CA ILE A 13 -5.97 1.35 -0.80
C ILE A 13 -5.29 2.16 -1.90
N GLU A 14 -6.02 2.58 -2.93
CA GLU A 14 -5.46 3.50 -3.92
C GLU A 14 -5.15 4.88 -3.34
N SER A 15 -5.99 5.36 -2.41
CA SER A 15 -5.75 6.59 -1.67
C SER A 15 -4.51 6.49 -0.79
N PHE A 16 -4.35 5.38 -0.06
CA PHE A 16 -3.16 5.08 0.73
C PHE A 16 -1.90 5.02 -0.14
N LYS A 17 -1.92 4.28 -1.26
CA LYS A 17 -0.78 4.21 -2.18
C LYS A 17 -0.34 5.58 -2.69
N LYS A 18 -1.29 6.45 -3.04
CA LYS A 18 -1.02 7.83 -3.45
C LYS A 18 -0.41 8.64 -2.31
N PHE A 19 -0.94 8.50 -1.10
CA PHE A 19 -0.38 9.13 0.11
C PHE A 19 1.06 8.68 0.34
N LEU A 20 1.32 7.38 0.40
CA LEU A 20 2.64 6.82 0.69
C LEU A 20 3.67 7.25 -0.35
N ARG A 21 3.31 7.23 -1.64
CA ARG A 21 4.18 7.74 -2.73
C ARG A 21 4.55 9.20 -2.53
N LYS A 22 3.57 10.06 -2.22
CA LYS A 22 3.82 11.50 -1.97
C LYS A 22 4.69 11.70 -0.73
N TYR A 23 4.40 10.97 0.35
CA TYR A 23 5.16 11.04 1.59
C TYR A 23 6.62 10.65 1.36
N LEU A 24 6.88 9.47 0.79
CA LEU A 24 8.25 9.00 0.54
C LEU A 24 9.02 9.88 -0.45
N THR A 25 8.34 10.46 -1.43
CA THR A 25 8.94 11.49 -2.31
C THR A 25 9.35 12.72 -1.52
N SER A 26 8.49 13.22 -0.61
CA SER A 26 8.78 14.43 0.19
C SER A 26 9.96 14.26 1.15
N VAL A 27 10.23 13.04 1.59
CA VAL A 27 11.37 12.71 2.46
C VAL A 27 12.57 12.15 1.70
N SER A 28 12.54 12.15 0.35
CA SER A 28 13.61 11.62 -0.51
C SER A 28 13.97 10.15 -0.22
N ARG A 29 12.96 9.32 0.03
CA ARG A 29 13.08 7.87 0.28
C ARG A 29 12.30 7.05 -0.75
N ILE A 30 12.23 7.53 -1.98
CA ILE A 30 11.44 6.91 -3.05
C ILE A 30 12.01 5.55 -3.50
N GLU A 31 13.29 5.32 -3.27
CA GLU A 31 13.98 4.05 -3.49
C GLU A 31 13.33 2.90 -2.70
N LEU A 32 12.73 3.18 -1.54
CA LEU A 32 11.99 2.19 -0.74
C LEU A 32 10.73 1.68 -1.46
N LEU A 33 10.30 2.32 -2.55
CA LEU A 33 9.16 1.89 -3.36
C LEU A 33 9.55 1.10 -4.61
N GLN A 34 10.82 1.08 -5.01
CA GLN A 34 11.24 0.47 -6.28
C GLN A 34 11.17 -1.05 -6.24
N ASP A 35 11.52 -1.66 -5.12
CA ASP A 35 11.50 -3.12 -4.92
C ASP A 35 10.23 -3.61 -4.19
N THR A 36 9.33 -2.69 -3.82
CA THR A 36 8.26 -2.98 -2.87
C THR A 36 6.95 -3.32 -3.58
N GLN A 37 6.52 -4.58 -3.44
CA GLN A 37 5.22 -5.05 -3.92
C GLN A 37 4.10 -4.73 -2.91
N PHE A 38 3.04 -4.08 -3.38
CA PHE A 38 1.83 -3.79 -2.61
C PHE A 38 0.85 -4.97 -2.66
N HIS A 39 1.23 -6.09 -2.04
CA HIS A 39 0.33 -7.22 -1.87
C HIS A 39 -0.62 -6.93 -0.71
N TYR A 40 -1.90 -6.75 -1.03
CA TYR A 40 -2.97 -6.44 -0.09
C TYR A 40 -3.94 -7.62 -0.02
N ASP A 41 -4.26 -8.02 1.20
CA ASP A 41 -5.30 -9.00 1.49
C ASP A 41 -6.62 -8.28 1.82
N PRO A 42 -7.63 -8.34 0.94
CA PRO A 42 -8.92 -7.71 1.17
C PRO A 42 -9.75 -8.40 2.26
N GLU A 43 -9.48 -9.67 2.60
CA GLU A 43 -10.24 -10.38 3.65
C GLU A 43 -9.84 -9.90 5.05
N SER A 44 -8.56 -9.57 5.22
CA SER A 44 -7.99 -9.14 6.50
C SER A 44 -7.86 -7.60 6.64
N ASP A 45 -8.00 -6.83 5.54
CA ASP A 45 -7.66 -5.40 5.46
C ASP A 45 -6.19 -5.13 5.82
N GLU A 46 -5.26 -5.95 5.30
CA GLU A 46 -3.83 -5.87 5.62
C GLU A 46 -2.93 -6.00 4.39
N PHE A 47 -1.76 -5.36 4.44
CA PHE A 47 -0.65 -5.59 3.51
C PHE A 47 0.25 -6.73 4.02
N LEU A 48 0.71 -7.58 3.11
CA LEU A 48 1.64 -8.66 3.43
C LEU A 48 3.06 -8.16 3.74
N ASN A 49 3.43 -7.00 3.22
CA ASN A 49 4.70 -6.35 3.55
C ASN A 49 4.53 -5.59 4.87
N SER A 50 5.30 -5.96 5.89
CA SER A 50 5.21 -5.37 7.23
C SER A 50 5.49 -3.88 7.27
N GLU A 51 6.45 -3.38 6.48
CA GLU A 51 6.75 -1.94 6.43
C GLU A 51 5.60 -1.16 5.80
N ILE A 52 5.03 -1.66 4.70
CA ILE A 52 3.83 -1.05 4.10
C ILE A 52 2.65 -1.11 5.09
N GLN A 53 2.48 -2.22 5.79
CA GLN A 53 1.40 -2.40 6.76
C GLN A 53 1.51 -1.41 7.93
N GLU A 54 2.72 -1.14 8.42
CA GLU A 54 2.93 -0.10 9.43
C GLU A 54 2.54 1.29 8.93
N TYR A 55 2.94 1.66 7.72
CA TYR A 55 2.51 2.91 7.12
C TYR A 55 0.98 2.97 6.90
N TYR A 56 0.38 1.85 6.51
CA TYR A 56 -1.06 1.75 6.31
C TYR A 56 -1.83 1.92 7.61
N TYR A 57 -1.38 1.26 8.67
CA TYR A 57 -1.94 1.40 10.01
C TYR A 57 -1.88 2.87 10.46
N LEU A 58 -0.71 3.51 10.39
CA LEU A 58 -0.53 4.91 10.75
C LEU A 58 -1.44 5.85 9.94
N TRP A 59 -1.55 5.62 8.64
CA TRP A 59 -2.42 6.42 7.78
C TRP A 59 -3.91 6.20 8.10
N SER A 60 -4.32 4.97 8.39
CA SER A 60 -5.72 4.60 8.63
C SER A 60 -6.31 5.13 9.95
N ILE A 61 -5.46 5.47 10.92
CA ILE A 61 -5.86 6.06 12.21
C ILE A 61 -5.81 7.59 12.20
N THR A 62 -5.37 8.20 11.10
CA THR A 62 -5.26 9.67 10.94
C THR A 62 -6.53 10.24 10.32
#